data_AF-A0A6P1CXC9-F1
#
_entry.id   AF-A0A6P1CXC9-F1
#
_cell.length_a   1.000
_cell.length_b   1.000
_cell.length_c   1.000
_cell.angle_alpha   90.00
_cell.angle_beta   90.00
_cell.angle_gamma   90.00
#
_symmetry.space_group_name_H-M   'P 1'
#
loop_
_entity.id
_entity.type
_entity.pdbx_description
1 polymer ?
#
loop_
_entity_poly.entity_id
_entity_poly.type
_entity_poly.pdbx_seq_one_letter_code
_entity_poly.pdbx_strand_id
1 'polypeptide(L)'
;GLEVVRNELVADGDGAMRAVPTEQTERLDAGLVLTSVGYRGVPLPGLPFDERAGVIPNLDGRVLEQPGGSVLSGTYVTGWIKRGPTGFIGTNKSCAQQTVQQ
;
A
#
# COMPACT_ATOMS: atom_id res chain seq x y z
N GLY A 1 11.98 -23.50 -11.35
CA GLY A 1 10.56 -23.68 -11.68
C GLY A 1 9.70 -22.92 -10.68
N LEU A 2 8.52 -22.49 -11.10
CA LEU A 2 7.52 -21.76 -10.31
C LEU A 2 6.23 -22.60 -10.28
N GLU A 3 5.66 -22.81 -9.10
CA GLU A 3 4.34 -23.42 -8.97
C GLU A 3 3.28 -22.31 -9.02
N VAL A 4 2.26 -22.49 -9.85
CA VAL A 4 1.15 -21.55 -10.02
C VAL A 4 -0.17 -22.28 -9.82
N VAL A 5 -1.18 -21.54 -9.41
CA VAL A 5 -2.56 -22.02 -9.23
C VAL A 5 -3.50 -21.24 -10.14
N ARG A 6 -4.47 -21.92 -10.75
CA ARG A 6 -5.54 -21.24 -11.49
C ARG A 6 -6.51 -20.60 -10.49
N ASN A 7 -6.81 -19.33 -10.70
CA ASN A 7 -7.82 -18.62 -9.93
C ASN A 7 -9.15 -18.54 -10.70
N GLU A 8 -10.25 -18.48 -9.96
CA GLU A 8 -11.57 -18.09 -10.46
C GLU A 8 -12.00 -16.76 -9.85
N LEU A 9 -12.80 -15.99 -10.58
CA LEU A 9 -13.31 -14.71 -10.11
C LEU A 9 -14.64 -14.92 -9.38
N VAL A 10 -14.68 -14.56 -8.11
CA VAL A 10 -15.88 -14.64 -7.26
C VAL A 10 -16.27 -13.23 -6.83
N ALA A 11 -17.55 -12.89 -6.94
CA ALA A 11 -18.06 -11.62 -6.45
C ALA A 11 -18.07 -11.63 -4.92
N ASP A 12 -17.54 -10.57 -4.30
CA ASP A 12 -17.72 -10.34 -2.87
C ASP A 12 -19.08 -9.70 -2.57
N GLY A 13 -19.42 -9.58 -1.29
CA GLY A 13 -20.71 -9.02 -0.84
C GLY A 13 -20.96 -7.57 -1.26
N ASP A 14 -19.91 -6.85 -1.66
CA ASP A 14 -19.95 -5.45 -2.10
C ASP A 14 -19.92 -5.33 -3.64
N GLY A 15 -19.95 -6.46 -4.36
CA GLY A 15 -19.97 -6.51 -5.83
C GLY A 15 -18.59 -6.40 -6.49
N ALA A 16 -17.50 -6.36 -5.73
CA ALA A 16 -16.15 -6.41 -6.28
C ALA A 16 -15.74 -7.86 -6.59
N MET A 17 -15.04 -8.07 -7.71
CA MET A 17 -14.55 -9.40 -8.07
C MET A 17 -13.21 -9.67 -7.37
N ARG A 18 -13.07 -10.86 -6.77
CA ARG A 18 -11.82 -11.33 -6.16
C ARG A 18 -11.36 -12.62 -6.82
N ALA A 19 -10.05 -12.77 -6.98
CA ALA A 19 -9.44 -14.01 -7.39
C ALA A 19 -9.42 -15.00 -6.21
N VAL A 20 -10.03 -16.17 -6.39
CA VAL A 20 -10.03 -17.28 -5.42
C VAL A 20 -9.29 -18.46 -6.03
N PRO A 21 -8.30 -19.07 -5.33
CA PRO A 21 -7.54 -20.20 -5.85
C PRO A 21 -8.44 -21.43 -6.01
N THR A 22 -8.21 -22.17 -7.10
CA THR A 22 -8.79 -23.51 -7.32
C THR A 22 -7.79 -24.59 -6.88
N GLU A 23 -8.16 -25.86 -6.99
CA GLU A 23 -7.26 -27.00 -6.76
C GLU A 23 -6.35 -27.30 -7.96
N GLN A 24 -6.45 -26.54 -9.06
CA GLN A 24 -5.69 -26.77 -10.28
C GLN A 24 -4.34 -26.07 -10.21
N THR A 25 -3.26 -26.85 -10.05
CA THR A 25 -1.88 -26.36 -10.03
C THR A 25 -1.11 -26.77 -11.28
N GLU A 26 -0.12 -25.95 -11.64
CA GLU A 26 0.81 -26.20 -12.73
C GLU A 26 2.22 -25.77 -12.31
N ARG A 27 3.25 -26.47 -12.80
CA ARG A 27 4.64 -26.11 -12.59
C ARG A 27 5.25 -25.57 -13.88
N LEU A 28 5.67 -24.31 -13.84
CA LEU A 28 6.35 -23.62 -14.92
C LEU A 28 7.87 -23.77 -14.76
N ASP A 29 8.57 -24.14 -15.82
CA ASP A 29 10.03 -24.07 -15.82
C ASP A 29 10.49 -22.62 -15.94
N ALA A 30 11.21 -22.16 -14.92
CA ALA A 30 11.68 -20.78 -14.79
C ALA A 30 13.01 -20.74 -14.05
N GLY A 31 13.96 -19.98 -14.58
CA GLY A 31 15.28 -19.72 -13.98
C GLY A 31 15.36 -18.42 -13.18
N LEU A 32 14.38 -17.52 -13.32
CA LEU A 32 14.27 -16.26 -12.59
C LEU A 32 12.79 -15.91 -12.38
N VAL A 33 12.46 -15.36 -11.22
CA VAL A 33 11.14 -14.81 -10.90
C VAL A 33 11.33 -13.39 -10.39
N LEU A 34 10.65 -12.43 -11.03
CA LEU A 34 10.64 -11.02 -10.64
C LEU A 34 9.22 -10.63 -10.24
N THR A 35 9.04 -10.18 -8.99
CA THR A 35 7.73 -9.80 -8.47
C THR A 35 7.49 -8.30 -8.67
N SER A 36 6.37 -7.97 -9.32
CA SER A 36 5.90 -6.58 -9.49
C SER A 36 4.52 -6.41 -8.87
N VAL A 37 4.40 -6.76 -7.59
CA VAL A 37 3.14 -6.78 -6.81
C VAL A 37 2.92 -5.52 -5.97
N GLY A 38 3.69 -4.46 -6.26
CA GLY A 38 3.67 -3.18 -5.55
C GLY A 38 4.84 -3.00 -4.58
N TYR A 39 5.13 -1.74 -4.29
CA TYR A 39 6.10 -1.37 -3.24
C TYR A 39 5.41 -1.35 -1.87
N ARG A 40 6.20 -1.27 -0.80
CA ARG A 40 5.67 -1.15 0.56
C ARG A 40 6.56 -0.25 1.37
N GLY A 41 5.95 0.62 2.19
CA GLY A 41 6.69 1.44 3.14
C GLY A 41 7.43 0.59 4.16
N VAL A 42 8.46 1.16 4.76
CA VAL A 42 9.23 0.54 5.85
C VAL A 42 9.07 1.45 7.07
N PRO A 43 8.81 0.90 8.27
CA PRO A 43 8.68 1.69 9.48
C PRO A 43 9.98 2.44 9.79
N LEU A 44 9.85 3.66 10.32
CA LEU A 44 10.97 4.48 10.76
C LEU A 44 10.93 4.60 12.30
N PRO A 45 12.07 4.39 13.00
CA PRO A 45 12.13 4.57 14.45
C PRO A 45 11.62 5.95 14.88
N GLY A 46 10.77 5.97 15.91
CA GLY A 46 10.18 7.20 16.44
C GLY A 46 8.95 7.71 15.67
N LEU A 47 8.52 7.02 14.61
CA LEU A 47 7.27 7.31 13.90
C LEU A 47 6.30 6.12 13.98
N PRO A 48 4.99 6.39 14.07
CA PRO A 48 3.98 5.35 13.97
C PRO A 48 3.89 4.83 12.54
N PHE A 49 3.42 3.59 12.40
CA PHE A 49 3.33 2.92 11.11
C PHE A 49 2.07 2.05 11.07
N ASP A 50 1.26 2.22 10.02
CA ASP A 50 0.15 1.32 9.74
C ASP A 50 0.70 0.11 8.99
N GLU A 51 0.92 -0.97 9.72
CA GLU A 51 1.41 -2.22 9.14
C GLU A 51 0.44 -2.79 8.10
N ARG A 52 -0.87 -2.56 8.15
CA ARG A 52 -1.75 -3.09 7.11
C ARG A 52 -1.57 -2.31 5.81
N ALA A 53 -1.61 -0.99 5.89
CA ALA A 53 -1.54 -0.10 4.73
C ALA A 53 -0.11 0.14 4.20
N GLY A 54 0.92 -0.09 5.02
CA GLY A 54 2.32 0.16 4.66
C GLY A 54 2.67 1.65 4.56
N VAL A 55 2.04 2.50 5.39
CA VAL A 55 2.16 3.97 5.38
C VAL A 55 2.31 4.52 6.80
N ILE A 56 2.73 5.78 6.93
CA ILE A 56 2.65 6.51 8.21
C ILE A 56 1.22 7.05 8.36
N PRO A 57 0.50 6.72 9.46
CA PRO A 57 -0.86 7.18 9.67
C PRO A 57 -0.88 8.71 9.76
N ASN A 58 -1.78 9.35 9.01
CA ASN A 58 -1.83 10.80 8.91
C ASN A 58 -3.27 11.29 8.66
N LEU A 59 -3.54 12.53 9.07
CA LEU A 59 -4.72 13.30 8.69
C LEU A 59 -4.27 14.44 7.77
N ASP A 60 -4.60 14.34 6.48
CA ASP A 60 -4.20 15.27 5.42
C ASP A 60 -2.69 15.56 5.34
N GLY A 61 -1.86 14.65 5.85
CA GLY A 61 -0.42 14.75 5.90
C GLY A 61 0.15 15.19 7.25
N ARG A 62 -0.67 15.55 8.24
CA ARG A 62 -0.25 15.67 9.64
C ARG A 62 -0.16 14.26 10.24
N VAL A 63 1.01 13.87 10.76
CA VAL A 63 1.19 12.52 11.32
C VAL A 63 0.30 12.34 12.56
N LEU A 64 -0.30 11.17 12.72
CA LEU A 64 -1.06 10.78 13.90
C LEU A 64 -0.17 9.94 14.81
N GLU A 65 -0.33 10.01 16.14
CA GLU A 65 0.45 9.21 17.10
C GLU A 65 0.22 7.69 16.96
N GLN A 66 -0.93 7.31 16.41
CA GLN A 66 -1.31 5.95 16.06
C GLN A 66 -2.44 6.00 15.01
N PRO A 67 -2.77 4.91 14.31
CA PRO A 67 -3.94 4.86 13.43
C PRO A 67 -5.22 5.29 14.18
N GLY A 68 -5.87 6.38 13.71
CA GLY A 68 -7.06 6.95 14.33
C GLY A 68 -6.82 7.78 15.61
N GLY A 69 -5.56 8.02 15.98
CA GLY A 69 -5.19 8.80 17.17
C GLY A 69 -5.13 10.32 16.95
N SER A 70 -4.62 11.04 17.95
CA SER A 70 -4.32 12.47 17.91
C SER A 70 -3.16 12.80 16.96
N VAL A 71 -3.11 14.06 16.52
CA VAL A 71 -2.01 14.57 15.70
C VAL A 71 -0.73 14.70 16.51
N LEU A 72 0.36 14.11 15.99
CA LEU A 72 1.73 14.36 16.44
C LEU A 72 2.20 15.71 15.90
N SER A 73 2.31 16.69 16.80
CA SER A 73 2.64 18.08 16.42
C SER A 73 4.01 18.20 15.76
N GLY A 74 4.10 19.05 14.73
CA GLY A 74 5.34 19.32 14.01
C GLY A 74 5.80 18.22 13.04
N THR A 75 5.04 17.13 12.90
CA THR A 75 5.43 15.99 12.05
C THR A 75 4.48 15.83 10.88
N TYR A 76 5.02 15.77 9.67
CA TYR A 76 4.24 15.71 8.43
C TYR A 76 4.79 14.67 7.46
N VAL A 77 3.92 14.14 6.59
CA VAL A 77 4.26 13.19 5.53
C VAL A 77 3.66 13.59 4.20
N THR A 78 4.33 13.21 3.11
CA THR A 78 3.86 13.41 1.74
C THR A 78 4.25 12.24 0.85
N GLY A 79 3.76 12.21 -0.39
CA GLY A 79 4.09 11.19 -1.38
C GLY A 79 3.56 9.80 -1.01
N TRP A 80 4.33 8.76 -1.33
CA TRP A 80 3.90 7.38 -1.16
C TRP A 80 3.79 6.95 0.31
N ILE A 81 4.65 7.44 1.20
CA ILE A 81 4.54 7.11 2.63
C ILE A 81 3.28 7.72 3.28
N LYS A 82 2.63 8.69 2.61
CA LYS A 82 1.33 9.26 3.00
C LYS A 82 0.14 8.50 2.41
N ARG A 83 0.21 8.10 1.12
CA ARG A 83 -0.96 7.65 0.33
C ARG A 83 -0.90 6.20 -0.17
N GLY A 84 0.22 5.52 0.05
CA GLY A 84 0.53 4.24 -0.57
C GLY A 84 1.25 4.39 -1.93
N PRO A 85 1.78 3.29 -2.47
CA PRO A 85 2.72 3.25 -3.60
C PRO A 85 2.01 3.36 -4.97
N THR A 86 1.13 4.35 -5.13
CA THR A 86 0.33 4.54 -6.35
C THR A 86 0.42 5.98 -6.89
N GLY A 87 0.21 6.11 -8.19
CA GLY A 87 0.33 7.36 -8.92
C GLY A 87 1.70 7.59 -9.55
N PHE A 88 1.76 8.53 -10.50
CA PHE A 88 2.98 8.91 -11.19
C PHE A 88 3.71 10.04 -10.44
N ILE A 89 4.89 10.44 -10.93
CA ILE A 89 5.74 11.46 -10.28
C ILE A 89 4.97 12.75 -9.96
N GLY A 90 4.13 13.23 -10.89
CA GLY A 90 3.35 14.47 -10.70
C GLY A 90 2.25 14.36 -9.65
N THR A 91 1.76 13.15 -9.33
CA THR A 91 0.81 12.95 -8.23
C THR A 91 1.41 13.37 -6.88
N ASN A 92 2.73 13.28 -6.73
CA ASN A 92 3.42 13.70 -5.51
C ASN A 92 3.47 15.23 -5.36
N LYS A 93 3.46 16.00 -6.45
CA LYS A 93 3.41 17.47 -6.40
C LYS A 93 2.11 17.95 -5.75
N SER A 94 0.96 17.50 -6.25
CA SER A 94 -0.34 17.88 -5.70
C SER A 94 -0.51 17.38 -4.26
N CYS A 95 -0.04 16.17 -3.97
CA CYS A 95 -0.05 15.61 -2.61
C CYS A 95 0.77 16.45 -1.63
N ALA A 96 1.96 16.91 -2.03
CA ALA A 96 2.80 17.78 -1.20
C ALA A 96 2.16 19.15 -0.99
N GLN A 97 1.60 19.75 -2.05
CA GLN A 97 0.90 21.04 -1.93
C GLN A 97 -0.25 20.98 -0.92
N GLN A 98 -1.05 19.91 -0.91
CA GLN A 98 -2.12 19.73 0.08
C GLN A 98 -1.61 19.69 1.51
N THR A 99 -0.45 19.06 1.76
CA THR A 99 0.14 18.99 3.10
C THR A 99 0.75 20.31 3.54
N VAL A 100 1.36 21.06 2.61
CA VAL A 100 1.95 22.37 2.90
C VAL A 100 0.88 23.44 3.16
N GLN A 101 -0.33 23.27 2.62
CA GLN A 101 -1.46 24.19 2.79
C GLN A 101 -2.30 23.91 4.05
N GLN A 102 -1.90 22.94 4.89
CA GLN A 102 -2.54 22.63 6.18
C GLN A 102 -2.25 23.70 7.24
#